data_AF-A0A022M643-F1
#
_entry.id   AF-A0A022M643-F1
#
_cell.length_a   1.000
_cell.length_b   1.000
_cell.length_c   1.000
_cell.angle_alpha   90.00
_cell.angle_beta   90.00
_cell.angle_gamma   90.00
#
_symmetry.space_group_name_H-M   'P 1'
#
loop_
_entity.id
_entity.type
_entity.pdbx_description
1 polymer ?
#
loop_
_entity_poly.entity_id
_entity_poly.type
_entity_poly.pdbx_seq_one_letter_code
_entity_poly.pdbx_strand_id
1 'polypeptide(L)'
;EALAGEEAAEDAELISVLLAWEPRVDIADLAASSGLTPERVRAALVRLGTSGRVGYDTAEAAYFHRELPYDVGRAERHNPRLRAARALVDAGAVALDGALATVTAEDGHTHRVRGEHGALSCSCLWWAKYRGGRGPCKHALAVSMVRRGRTGGTQNGTRGGAAVDGGAR
;
A
#
# COMPACT_ATOMS: atom_id res chain seq x y z
N GLU A 1 -21.25 -19.21 -13.12
CA GLU A 1 -21.68 -17.92 -13.69
C GLU A 1 -21.78 -16.78 -12.68
N ALA A 2 -22.35 -16.97 -11.48
CA ALA A 2 -22.65 -15.88 -10.52
C ALA A 2 -21.47 -15.03 -10.00
N LEU A 3 -20.21 -15.44 -10.19
CA LEU A 3 -19.03 -14.75 -9.65
C LEU A 3 -18.43 -13.68 -10.58
N ALA A 4 -18.79 -13.71 -11.86
CA ALA A 4 -18.13 -12.91 -12.90
C ALA A 4 -18.95 -11.70 -13.38
N GLY A 5 -20.17 -11.53 -12.87
CA GLY A 5 -21.03 -10.40 -13.21
C GLY A 5 -20.70 -9.15 -12.41
N GLU A 6 -20.90 -7.96 -13.01
CA GLU A 6 -20.73 -6.66 -12.34
C GLU A 6 -21.67 -6.50 -11.13
N GLU A 7 -22.87 -7.09 -11.16
CA GLU A 7 -23.82 -7.09 -10.02
C GLU A 7 -23.23 -7.73 -8.76
N ALA A 8 -22.44 -8.80 -8.89
CA ALA A 8 -21.80 -9.44 -7.75
C ALA A 8 -20.73 -8.55 -7.10
N ALA A 9 -20.20 -7.57 -7.84
CA ALA A 9 -19.22 -6.64 -7.33
C ALA A 9 -19.85 -5.57 -6.43
N GLU A 10 -20.95 -4.99 -6.88
CA GLU A 10 -21.75 -4.01 -6.14
C GLU A 10 -22.37 -4.64 -4.89
N ASP A 11 -22.91 -5.86 -5.02
CA ASP A 11 -23.46 -6.60 -3.87
C ASP A 11 -22.40 -6.90 -2.82
N ALA A 12 -21.16 -7.21 -3.23
CA ALA A 12 -20.06 -7.43 -2.31
C ALA A 12 -19.68 -6.15 -1.54
N GLU A 13 -19.76 -4.98 -2.17
CA GLU A 13 -19.51 -3.70 -1.51
C GLU A 13 -20.59 -3.42 -0.47
N LEU A 14 -21.87 -3.53 -0.85
CA LEU A 14 -23.01 -3.37 0.06
C LEU A 14 -22.94 -4.34 1.25
N ILE A 15 -22.75 -5.64 0.99
CA ILE A 15 -22.67 -6.66 2.05
C ILE A 15 -21.48 -6.42 2.96
N SER A 16 -20.34 -5.92 2.46
CA SER A 16 -19.17 -5.66 3.30
C SER A 16 -19.42 -4.61 4.39
N VAL A 17 -20.33 -3.66 4.17
CA VAL A 17 -20.70 -2.63 5.15
C VAL A 17 -21.57 -3.20 6.27
N LEU A 18 -22.35 -4.24 5.96
CA LEU A 18 -23.31 -4.87 6.88
C LEU A 18 -22.69 -5.98 7.74
N LEU A 19 -21.40 -6.31 7.54
CA LEU A 19 -20.70 -7.29 8.34
C LEU A 19 -20.44 -6.74 9.76
N ALA A 20 -21.34 -7.05 10.69
CA ALA A 20 -21.38 -6.52 12.05
C ALA A 20 -20.37 -7.16 13.04
N TRP A 21 -19.22 -7.67 12.57
CA TRP A 21 -18.20 -8.30 13.42
C TRP A 21 -18.65 -9.54 14.23
N GLU A 22 -19.72 -10.22 13.80
CA GLU A 22 -20.22 -11.44 14.43
C GLU A 22 -19.32 -12.67 14.11
N PRO A 23 -19.19 -13.64 15.04
CA PRO A 23 -18.37 -14.84 14.84
C PRO A 23 -18.91 -15.75 13.73
N ARG A 24 -20.19 -15.62 13.38
CA ARG A 24 -20.82 -16.26 12.22
C ARG A 24 -21.61 -15.22 11.44
N VAL A 25 -21.54 -15.31 10.12
CA VAL A 25 -22.32 -14.49 9.21
C VAL A 25 -23.60 -15.22 8.86
N ASP A 26 -24.75 -14.64 9.26
CA ASP A 26 -26.06 -15.15 8.90
C ASP A 26 -26.52 -14.56 7.56
N ILE A 27 -26.83 -15.43 6.60
CA ILE A 27 -27.23 -15.04 5.24
C ILE A 27 -28.65 -14.45 5.24
N ALA A 28 -29.56 -14.95 6.09
CA ALA A 28 -30.93 -14.47 6.16
C ALA A 28 -30.98 -13.07 6.76
N ASP A 29 -30.20 -12.82 7.82
CA ASP A 29 -30.11 -11.47 8.42
C ASP A 29 -29.49 -10.46 7.46
N LEU A 30 -28.46 -10.87 6.71
CA LEU A 30 -27.87 -10.04 5.66
C LEU A 30 -28.85 -9.78 4.51
N ALA A 31 -29.61 -10.77 4.08
CA ALA A 31 -30.64 -10.60 3.06
C ALA A 31 -31.71 -9.60 3.51
N ALA A 32 -32.20 -9.74 4.76
CA ALA A 32 -33.17 -8.82 5.34
C ALA A 32 -32.62 -7.39 5.45
N SER A 33 -31.34 -7.23 5.82
CA SER A 33 -30.70 -5.94 6.03
C SER A 33 -30.29 -5.24 4.73
N SER A 34 -29.94 -6.01 3.70
CA SER A 34 -29.49 -5.48 2.39
C SER A 34 -30.60 -5.37 1.35
N GLY A 35 -31.73 -6.06 1.53
CA GLY A 35 -32.78 -6.19 0.52
C GLY A 35 -32.40 -7.13 -0.64
N LEU A 36 -31.27 -7.82 -0.56
CA LEU A 36 -30.82 -8.79 -1.56
C LEU A 36 -31.43 -10.17 -1.32
N THR A 37 -31.53 -10.98 -2.39
CA THR A 37 -31.93 -12.39 -2.22
C THR A 37 -30.80 -13.19 -1.56
N PRO A 38 -31.11 -14.28 -0.83
CA PRO A 38 -30.08 -15.14 -0.24
C PRO A 38 -29.02 -15.65 -1.22
N GLU A 39 -29.41 -15.87 -2.49
CA GLU A 39 -28.51 -16.30 -3.56
C GLU A 39 -27.50 -15.20 -3.91
N ARG A 40 -27.95 -13.94 -3.98
CA ARG A 40 -27.08 -12.77 -4.23
C ARG A 40 -26.15 -12.51 -3.05
N VAL A 41 -26.66 -12.60 -1.82
CA VAL A 41 -25.83 -12.53 -0.60
C VAL A 41 -24.75 -13.61 -0.62
N ARG A 42 -25.09 -14.85 -1.00
CA ARG A 42 -24.12 -15.94 -1.11
C ARG A 42 -23.06 -15.66 -2.18
N ALA A 43 -23.45 -15.17 -3.35
CA ALA A 43 -22.50 -14.79 -4.41
C ALA A 43 -21.54 -13.68 -3.96
N ALA A 44 -22.07 -12.65 -3.28
CA ALA A 44 -21.31 -11.57 -2.68
C ALA A 44 -20.29 -12.07 -1.63
N LEU A 45 -20.72 -12.96 -0.72
CA LEU A 45 -19.84 -13.55 0.30
C LEU A 45 -18.71 -14.40 -0.31
N VAL A 46 -18.99 -15.17 -1.37
CA VAL A 46 -17.94 -15.91 -2.09
C VAL A 46 -16.93 -14.93 -2.70
N ARG A 47 -17.38 -13.83 -3.31
CA ARG A 47 -16.48 -12.80 -3.86
C ARG A 47 -15.67 -12.08 -2.79
N LEU A 48 -16.26 -11.79 -1.63
CA LEU A 48 -15.52 -11.25 -0.48
C LEU A 48 -14.48 -12.26 0.04
N GLY A 49 -14.77 -13.55 -0.03
CA GLY A 49 -13.85 -14.63 0.32
C GLY A 49 -12.60 -14.67 -0.56
N THR A 50 -12.73 -14.41 -1.87
CA THR A 50 -11.56 -14.35 -2.78
C THR A 50 -10.64 -13.17 -2.48
N SER A 51 -11.20 -12.05 -1.99
CA SER A 51 -10.43 -10.88 -1.52
C SER A 51 -9.86 -11.03 -0.11
N GLY A 52 -10.19 -12.13 0.58
CA GLY A 52 -9.71 -12.43 1.93
C GLY A 52 -10.35 -11.61 3.05
N ARG A 53 -11.53 -11.02 2.80
CA ARG A 53 -12.34 -10.27 3.80
C ARG A 53 -13.28 -11.15 4.63
N VAL A 54 -13.66 -12.31 4.11
CA VAL A 54 -14.42 -13.34 4.84
C VAL A 54 -13.74 -14.70 4.67
N GLY A 55 -13.87 -15.56 5.66
CA GLY A 55 -13.54 -16.98 5.56
C GLY A 55 -14.80 -17.83 5.45
N TYR A 56 -14.65 -19.06 4.98
CA TYR A 56 -15.71 -20.07 5.01
C TYR A 56 -15.20 -21.26 5.83
N ASP A 57 -15.94 -21.62 6.87
CA ASP A 57 -15.67 -22.79 7.70
C ASP A 57 -16.46 -23.98 7.13
N THR A 58 -15.74 -25.00 6.67
CA THR A 58 -16.35 -26.20 6.08
C THR A 58 -16.95 -27.14 7.12
N ALA A 59 -16.49 -27.09 8.38
CA ALA A 59 -17.04 -27.90 9.47
C ALA A 59 -18.38 -27.32 9.95
N GLU A 60 -18.47 -25.99 10.01
CA GLU A 60 -19.68 -25.27 10.46
C GLU A 60 -20.62 -24.88 9.30
N ALA A 61 -20.21 -25.12 8.05
CA ALA A 61 -20.91 -24.70 6.83
C ALA A 61 -21.34 -23.22 6.83
N ALA A 62 -20.49 -22.36 7.40
CA ALA A 62 -20.80 -20.97 7.67
C ALA A 62 -19.68 -20.03 7.19
N TYR A 63 -20.08 -18.84 6.74
CA TYR A 63 -19.14 -17.75 6.54
C TYR A 63 -18.80 -17.11 7.88
N PHE A 64 -17.55 -16.69 8.05
CA PHE A 64 -17.10 -15.94 9.21
C PHE A 64 -16.31 -14.71 8.76
N HIS A 65 -16.36 -13.65 9.57
CA HIS A 65 -15.58 -12.46 9.29
C HIS A 65 -14.08 -12.76 9.41
N ARG A 66 -13.29 -12.43 8.38
CA ARG A 66 -11.83 -12.58 8.40
C ARG A 66 -11.22 -11.32 7.80
N GLU A 67 -11.03 -10.29 8.60
CA GLU A 67 -10.07 -9.27 8.20
C GLU A 67 -8.65 -9.83 8.36
N LEU A 68 -7.88 -9.88 7.28
CA LEU A 68 -6.45 -9.69 7.40
C LEU A 68 -6.26 -8.18 7.63
N PRO A 69 -5.91 -7.73 8.85
CA PRO A 69 -5.77 -6.31 9.12
C PRO A 69 -4.54 -5.78 8.39
N TYR A 70 -4.71 -5.39 7.13
CA TYR A 70 -3.75 -4.59 6.39
C TYR A 70 -3.99 -3.12 6.74
N ASP A 71 -3.56 -2.76 7.93
CA ASP A 71 -3.46 -1.35 8.31
C ASP A 71 -2.25 -0.78 7.56
N VAL A 72 -2.54 0.10 6.59
CA VAL A 72 -1.55 0.77 5.72
C VAL A 72 -0.47 1.49 6.52
N GLY A 73 -0.78 1.96 7.73
CA GLY A 73 0.19 2.54 8.66
C GLY A 73 0.88 1.51 9.57
N ARG A 74 0.32 0.30 9.75
CA ARG A 74 0.90 -0.75 10.60
C ARG A 74 2.21 -1.31 10.05
N ALA A 75 2.34 -1.38 8.73
CA ALA A 75 3.62 -1.73 8.07
C ALA A 75 4.71 -0.69 8.38
N GLU A 76 4.35 0.60 8.44
CA GLU A 76 5.27 1.68 8.80
C GLU A 76 5.59 1.68 10.30
N ARG A 77 4.59 1.45 11.16
CA ARG A 77 4.75 1.36 12.62
C ARG A 77 5.59 0.16 13.06
N HIS A 78 5.47 -0.98 12.38
CA HIS A 78 6.20 -2.21 12.74
C HIS A 78 7.51 -2.42 11.95
N ASN A 79 7.83 -1.57 10.97
CA ASN A 79 9.10 -1.66 10.26
C ASN A 79 10.05 -0.56 10.76
N PRO A 80 10.87 -0.85 11.80
CA PRO A 80 11.74 0.15 12.41
C PRO A 80 12.73 0.77 11.43
N ARG A 81 13.15 0.03 10.38
CA ARG A 81 14.04 0.56 9.34
C ARG A 81 13.33 1.53 8.41
N LEU A 82 12.09 1.24 8.05
CA LEU A 82 11.27 2.13 7.23
C LEU A 82 10.93 3.42 7.99
N ARG A 83 10.50 3.30 9.26
CA ARG A 83 10.25 4.45 10.14
C ARG A 83 11.49 5.34 10.29
N ALA A 84 12.65 4.74 10.55
CA ALA A 84 13.89 5.49 10.68
C ALA A 84 14.36 6.11 9.35
N ALA A 85 14.08 5.46 8.21
CA ALA A 85 14.36 6.03 6.89
C ALA A 85 13.52 7.28 6.62
N ARG A 86 12.23 7.24 6.97
CA ARG A 86 11.33 8.39 6.84
C ARG A 86 11.80 9.56 7.70
N ALA A 87 12.13 9.32 8.96
CA ALA A 87 12.67 10.35 9.85
C ALA A 87 13.92 11.03 9.27
N LEU A 88 14.83 10.28 8.63
CA LEU A 88 15.99 10.85 7.94
C LEU A 88 15.61 11.72 6.74
N VAL A 89 14.56 11.34 5.99
CA VAL A 89 14.06 12.14 4.87
C VAL A 89 13.40 13.42 5.37
N ASP A 90 12.56 13.32 6.39
CA ASP A 90 11.83 14.45 6.96
C ASP A 90 12.79 15.46 7.63
N ALA A 91 13.89 14.97 8.20
CA ALA A 91 14.98 15.80 8.73
C ALA A 91 15.89 16.41 7.64
N GLY A 92 15.63 16.16 6.35
CA GLY A 92 16.47 16.65 5.25
C GLY A 92 17.88 16.08 5.24
N ALA A 93 18.10 14.92 5.87
CA ALA A 93 19.42 14.41 6.20
C ALA A 93 20.13 13.69 5.03
N VAL A 94 19.53 13.69 3.83
CA VAL A 94 20.01 12.97 2.65
C VAL A 94 20.48 13.97 1.59
N ALA A 95 21.79 13.98 1.34
CA ALA A 95 22.41 14.73 0.25
C ALA A 95 22.74 13.78 -0.91
N LEU A 96 22.20 14.03 -2.10
CA LEU A 96 22.48 13.25 -3.31
C LEU A 96 23.62 13.89 -4.10
N ASP A 97 24.52 13.05 -4.63
CA ASP A 97 25.65 13.43 -5.48
C ASP A 97 25.81 12.38 -6.59
N GLY A 98 24.98 12.50 -7.64
CA GLY A 98 24.88 11.52 -8.72
C GLY A 98 24.59 10.10 -8.20
N ALA A 99 25.50 9.17 -8.49
CA ALA A 99 25.41 7.77 -8.05
C ALA A 99 25.68 7.60 -6.55
N LEU A 100 26.39 8.55 -5.93
CA LEU A 100 26.68 8.58 -4.50
C LEU A 100 25.61 9.39 -3.75
N ALA A 101 25.43 9.07 -2.47
CA ALA A 101 24.63 9.85 -1.56
C ALA A 101 25.27 9.82 -0.17
N THR A 102 25.09 10.90 0.58
CA THR A 102 25.50 11.04 1.97
C THR A 102 24.26 11.14 2.83
N VAL A 103 24.19 10.32 3.87
CA VAL A 103 23.13 10.38 4.88
C VAL A 103 23.77 10.71 6.21
N THR A 104 23.39 11.85 6.81
CA THR A 104 23.87 12.29 8.12
C THR A 104 22.89 11.80 9.17
N ALA A 105 23.35 11.07 10.18
CA ALA A 105 22.50 10.71 11.30
C ALA A 105 22.38 11.87 12.32
N GLU A 106 21.46 11.72 13.28
CA GLU A 106 21.21 12.72 14.32
C GLU A 106 22.42 13.02 15.20
N ASP A 107 23.32 12.05 15.41
CA ASP A 107 24.58 12.18 16.15
C ASP A 107 25.71 12.81 15.31
N GLY A 108 25.43 13.21 14.06
CA GLY A 108 26.39 13.80 13.14
C GLY A 108 27.25 12.81 12.35
N HIS A 109 27.15 11.49 12.60
CA HIS A 109 27.90 10.53 11.79
C HIS A 109 27.35 10.49 10.36
N THR A 110 28.24 10.28 9.38
CA THR A 110 27.84 10.20 7.98
C THR A 110 27.97 8.79 7.43
N HIS A 111 27.01 8.42 6.60
CA HIS A 111 27.02 7.18 5.85
C HIS A 111 26.95 7.44 4.36
N ARG A 112 27.75 6.70 3.60
CA ARG A 112 27.77 6.78 2.15
C ARG A 112 26.91 5.66 1.57
N VAL A 113 26.01 6.03 0.69
CA VAL A 113 25.16 5.10 -0.07
C VAL A 113 25.53 5.23 -1.54
N ARG A 114 25.89 4.14 -2.19
CA ARG A 114 26.22 4.10 -3.61
C ARG A 114 25.14 3.32 -4.35
N GLY A 115 24.62 3.89 -5.43
CA GLY A 115 23.76 3.17 -6.37
C GLY A 115 24.54 2.74 -7.60
N GLU A 116 24.43 1.47 -7.96
CA GLU A 116 25.10 0.87 -9.11
C GLU A 116 24.21 -0.22 -9.69
N HIS A 117 23.99 -0.20 -11.02
CA HIS A 117 23.14 -1.16 -11.74
C HIS A 117 21.76 -1.42 -11.10
N GLY A 118 21.13 -0.40 -10.52
CA GLY A 118 19.82 -0.53 -9.87
C GLY A 118 19.86 -1.10 -8.44
N ALA A 119 21.04 -1.49 -7.94
CA ALA A 119 21.24 -1.92 -6.56
C ALA A 119 21.83 -0.78 -5.70
N LEU A 120 21.50 -0.76 -4.41
CA LEU A 120 22.10 0.17 -3.45
C LEU A 120 23.03 -0.58 -2.49
N SER A 121 24.19 0.00 -2.22
CA SER A 121 25.11 -0.39 -1.15
C SER A 121 25.29 0.75 -0.15
N CYS A 122 25.68 0.44 1.09
CA CYS A 122 25.83 1.45 2.15
C CYS A 122 27.04 1.19 3.04
N SER A 123 27.70 2.23 3.57
CA SER A 123 28.83 2.07 4.50
C SER A 123 28.43 1.70 5.94
N CYS A 124 27.13 1.59 6.26
CA CYS A 124 26.68 1.30 7.62
C CYS A 124 26.87 -0.16 8.04
N LEU A 125 26.90 -0.40 9.35
CA LEU A 125 27.10 -1.73 9.95
C LEU A 125 26.08 -2.78 9.49
N TRP A 126 24.81 -2.40 9.28
CA TRP A 126 23.78 -3.32 8.77
C TRP A 126 24.16 -3.88 7.40
N TRP A 127 24.62 -3.01 6.50
CA TRP A 127 25.07 -3.44 5.18
C TRP A 127 26.37 -4.24 5.27
N ALA A 128 27.30 -3.83 6.13
CA ALA A 128 28.52 -4.59 6.42
C ALA A 128 28.22 -6.05 6.80
N LYS A 129 27.20 -6.25 7.64
CA LYS A 129 26.82 -7.57 8.16
C LYS A 129 25.97 -8.40 7.19
N TYR A 130 25.02 -7.78 6.48
CA TYR A 130 23.99 -8.53 5.75
C TYR A 130 24.01 -8.37 4.23
N ARG A 131 24.72 -7.37 3.68
CA ARG A 131 24.89 -7.15 2.23
C ARG A 131 23.59 -7.28 1.40
N GLY A 132 22.46 -6.85 1.97
CA GLY A 132 21.14 -6.90 1.31
C GLY A 132 20.32 -8.18 1.57
N GLY A 133 20.91 -9.26 2.11
CA GLY A 133 20.20 -10.53 2.38
C GLY A 133 19.11 -10.47 3.46
N ARG A 134 19.01 -9.35 4.19
CA ARG A 134 17.92 -9.03 5.13
C ARG A 134 17.15 -7.77 4.72
N GLY A 135 17.23 -7.40 3.44
CA GLY A 135 16.69 -6.15 2.90
C GLY A 135 17.54 -4.91 3.20
N PRO A 136 17.17 -3.75 2.63
CA PRO A 136 17.96 -2.52 2.70
C PRO A 136 18.03 -1.93 4.12
N CYS A 137 19.12 -1.24 4.43
CA CYS A 137 19.22 -0.47 5.67
C CYS A 137 18.37 0.81 5.59
N LYS A 138 18.17 1.49 6.73
CA LYS A 138 17.44 2.77 6.78
C LYS A 138 18.01 3.84 5.83
N HIS A 139 19.34 3.89 5.66
CA HIS A 139 20.00 4.88 4.79
C HIS A 139 19.72 4.62 3.30
N ALA A 140 19.84 3.35 2.87
CA ALA A 140 19.52 2.97 1.49
C ALA A 140 18.03 3.22 1.18
N LEU A 141 17.14 2.92 2.13
CA LEU A 141 15.72 3.24 2.02
C LEU A 141 15.46 4.75 1.87
N ALA A 142 16.09 5.57 2.71
CA ALA A 142 15.95 7.04 2.66
C ALA A 142 16.42 7.61 1.30
N VAL A 143 17.56 7.15 0.80
CA VAL A 143 18.08 7.53 -0.53
C VAL A 143 17.12 7.11 -1.65
N SER A 144 16.55 5.91 -1.60
CA SER A 144 15.53 5.45 -2.56
C SER A 144 14.26 6.31 -2.53
N MET A 145 13.85 6.80 -1.36
CA MET A 145 12.69 7.69 -1.25
C MET A 145 12.97 9.04 -1.91
N VAL A 146 14.11 9.67 -1.59
CA VAL A 146 14.49 10.99 -2.16
C VAL A 146 14.69 10.91 -3.66
N ARG A 147 15.34 9.86 -4.17
CA ARG A 147 15.53 9.65 -5.61
C ARG A 147 14.18 9.50 -6.34
N ARG A 148 13.23 8.74 -5.78
CA ARG A 148 11.87 8.59 -6.36
C ARG A 148 11.06 9.89 -6.33
N GLY A 149 11.18 10.68 -5.26
CA GLY A 149 10.56 12.00 -5.18
C GLY A 149 11.06 12.98 -6.24
N ARG A 150 12.37 12.94 -6.56
CA ARG A 150 12.97 13.76 -7.63
C ARG A 150 12.55 13.33 -9.03
N THR A 151 12.35 12.04 -9.28
CA THR A 151 11.88 11.55 -10.59
C THR A 151 10.40 11.90 -10.85
N GLY A 152 9.59 12.07 -9.80
CA GLY A 152 8.18 12.49 -9.92
C GLY A 152 7.97 14.00 -10.11
N GLY A 153 8.95 14.83 -9.72
CA GLY A 153 8.86 16.29 -9.79
C GLY A 153 9.11 16.92 -11.17
N THR A 154 9.63 16.15 -12.14
CA THR A 154 10.00 16.66 -13.47
C THR A 154 8.85 16.60 -14.49
N GLN A 155 7.65 16.12 -14.12
CA GLN A 155 6.52 15.91 -15.06
C GLN A 155 5.37 16.93 -14.92
N ASN A 156 5.61 18.14 -14.41
CA ASN A 156 4.59 19.19 -14.40
C ASN A 156 5.14 20.50 -14.98
N GLY A 157 5.20 20.60 -16.31
CA GLY A 157 5.73 21.79 -16.96
C GLY A 157 5.60 21.82 -18.47
N THR A 158 4.47 21.43 -19.07
CA THR A 158 4.05 21.97 -20.39
C THR A 158 2.55 21.79 -20.61
N ARG A 159 1.74 22.77 -20.20
CA ARG A 159 0.48 23.10 -20.89
C ARG A 159 0.60 24.54 -21.38
N GLY A 160 1.33 24.70 -22.49
CA GLY A 160 1.33 25.91 -23.30
C GLY A 160 0.00 26.00 -24.04
N GLY A 161 -0.69 27.13 -23.87
CA GLY A 161 -2.10 27.32 -24.23
C GLY A 161 -2.40 27.34 -25.73
N ALA A 162 -3.62 26.91 -26.05
CA ALA A 162 -4.29 27.24 -27.30
C ALA A 162 -5.27 28.39 -27.01
N ALA A 163 -4.98 29.57 -27.56
CA ALA A 163 -5.91 30.68 -27.65
C ALA A 163 -7.03 30.32 -28.63
N VAL A 164 -8.29 30.52 -28.23
CA VAL A 164 -9.44 30.55 -29.13
C VAL A 164 -9.83 32.00 -29.36
N ASP A 165 -9.70 32.45 -30.60
CA ASP A 165 -10.11 33.78 -31.03
C ASP A 165 -11.58 33.68 -31.47
N GLY A 166 -12.47 34.26 -30.66
CA GLY A 166 -13.91 34.30 -30.90
C GLY A 166 -14.30 35.63 -31.53
N GLY A 167 -14.28 35.69 -32.86
CA GLY A 167 -14.75 36.85 -33.63
C GLY A 167 -16.22 36.70 -34.03
N ALA A 168 -17.11 37.40 -33.34
CA ALA A 168 -18.48 37.64 -33.77
C ALA A 168 -18.54 38.84 -34.71
N ARG A 169 -19.12 38.65 -35.91
CA ARG A 169 -20.06 39.54 -36.62
C ARG A 169 -20.42 38.94 -37.98
#